data_AF-A0A7J2YMI8-F1
#
_entry.id   AF-A0A7J2YMI8-F1
#
_cell.length_a   1.000
_cell.length_b   1.000
_cell.length_c   1.000
_cell.angle_alpha   90.00
_cell.angle_beta   90.00
_cell.angle_gamma   90.00
#
_symmetry.space_group_name_H-M   'P 1'
#
loop_
_entity.id
_entity.type
_entity.pdbx_description
1 polymer ?
#
loop_
_entity_poly.entity_id
_entity_poly.type
_entity_poly.pdbx_seq_one_letter_code
_entity_poly.pdbx_strand_id
1 'polypeptide(L)' 'MEKKFKNVAVGGTFDEFHKGHRALLMKAFEVGEKVLIGLSSDEFAEKMRRQKNHVIA' A
#
# COMPACT_ATOMS: atom_id res chain seq x y z
N MET A 1 -0.77 -5.02 25.13
CA MET A 1 0.38 -4.18 24.73
C MET A 1 -0.17 -2.91 24.10
N GLU A 2 0.30 -1.75 24.53
CA GLU A 2 -0.07 -0.48 23.93
C GLU A 2 0.51 -0.40 22.50
N LYS A 3 -0.34 -0.05 21.53
CA LYS A 3 0.10 0.12 20.13
C LYS A 3 0.87 1.43 20.02
N LYS A 4 1.95 1.44 19.22
CA LYS A 4 2.82 2.62 19.06
C LYS A 4 2.07 3.82 18.47
N PHE A 5 1.09 3.56 17.59
CA PHE A 5 0.32 4.59 16.92
C PHE A 5 -1.18 4.31 17.03
N LYS A 6 -1.97 5.36 17.29
CA LYS A 6 -3.44 5.26 17.31
C LYS A 6 -4.01 4.94 15.91
N ASN A 7 -3.45 5.55 14.87
CA ASN A 7 -3.87 5.33 13.48
C ASN A 7 -2.65 5.08 12.59
N VAL A 8 -2.76 4.11 11.69
CA VAL A 8 -1.77 3.79 10.65
C VAL A 8 -2.50 3.69 9.33
N ALA A 9 -1.94 4.27 8.26
CA ALA A 9 -2.44 4.12 6.91
C ALA A 9 -1.37 3.48 6.03
N VAL A 10 -1.78 2.52 5.20
CA VAL A 10 -0.96 1.91 4.15
C VAL A 10 -1.77 1.88 2.86
N GLY A 11 -1.11 1.92 1.71
CA GLY A 11 -1.78 1.88 0.43
C GLY A 11 -0.95 1.22 -0.66
N GLY A 12 -1.62 0.62 -1.63
CA GLY A 12 -0.99 -0.02 -2.77
C GLY A 12 -2.01 -0.67 -3.70
N THR A 13 -1.53 -1.13 -4.86
CA THR A 13 -2.32 -1.97 -5.77
C THR A 13 -2.44 -3.40 -5.23
N PHE A 14 -1.43 -3.86 -4.48
CA PHE A 14 -1.36 -5.21 -3.91
C PHE A 14 -1.51 -6.35 -4.94
N ASP A 15 -1.17 -6.09 -6.20
CA ASP A 15 -1.16 -7.04 -7.31
C ASP A 15 -0.20 -8.22 -7.02
N GLU A 16 -0.53 -9.41 -7.54
CA GLU A 16 0.19 -10.68 -7.26
C GLU A 16 0.64 -10.83 -5.79
N PHE A 17 -0.32 -10.79 -4.86
CA PHE A 17 -0.08 -10.65 -3.42
C PHE A 17 1.03 -11.55 -2.83
N HIS A 18 2.24 -10.97 -2.68
CA HIS A 18 3.45 -11.70 -2.30
C HIS A 18 3.96 -11.36 -0.89
N LYS A 19 5.10 -11.95 -0.50
CA LYS A 19 5.68 -11.83 0.85
C LYS A 19 5.91 -10.38 1.31
N GLY A 20 6.27 -9.48 0.39
CA GLY A 20 6.42 -8.05 0.68
C GLY A 20 5.14 -7.39 1.19
N HIS A 21 3.99 -7.63 0.53
CA HIS A 21 2.71 -7.11 0.96
C HIS A 21 2.30 -7.65 2.33
N ARG A 22 2.51 -8.95 2.55
CA ARG A 22 2.28 -9.57 3.87
C ARG A 22 3.11 -8.88 4.95
N ALA A 23 4.41 -8.69 4.73
CA ALA A 23 5.29 -8.03 5.68
C ALA A 23 4.84 -6.59 5.99
N LEU A 24 4.43 -5.82 4.97
CA LEU A 24 3.92 -4.46 5.13
C LEU A 24 2.66 -4.42 5.99
N LEU A 25 1.66 -5.24 5.67
CA LEU A 25 0.40 -5.29 6.41
C LEU A 25 0.62 -5.78 7.85
N MET A 26 1.42 -6.82 8.04
CA MET A 26 1.77 -7.32 9.37
C MET A 26 2.42 -6.21 10.21
N LYS A 27 3.33 -5.43 9.63
CA LYS A 27 3.94 -4.32 10.36
C LYS A 27 2.92 -3.24 10.73
N ALA A 28 2.00 -2.91 9.83
CA ALA A 28 0.95 -1.94 10.09
C ALA A 28 0.05 -2.37 11.26
N PHE A 29 -0.36 -3.64 11.29
CA PHE A 29 -1.13 -4.21 12.40
C PHE A 29 -0.31 -4.37 13.68
N GLU A 30 1.00 -4.60 13.60
CA GLU A 30 1.88 -4.67 14.77
C GLU A 30 1.89 -3.32 15.52
N VAL A 31 2.06 -2.21 14.79
CA VAL A 31 2.31 -0.89 15.37
C VAL A 31 1.06 -0.02 15.55
N GLY A 32 -0.04 -0.34 14.86
CA GLY A 32 -1.28 0.46 14.84
C GLY A 32 -2.42 -0.11 15.68
N GLU A 33 -3.18 0.78 16.34
CA GLU A 33 -4.46 0.44 16.96
C GLU A 33 -5.58 0.38 15.90
N LYS A 34 -5.63 1.36 15.00
CA LYS A 34 -6.50 1.35 13.82
C LYS A 34 -5.65 1.39 12.56
N VAL A 35 -5.94 0.49 11.61
CA VAL A 35 -5.23 0.41 10.33
C VAL A 35 -6.19 0.67 9.19
N LEU A 36 -5.91 1.69 8.38
CA LEU A 36 -6.59 1.97 7.12
C LEU A 36 -5.76 1.43 5.96
N ILE A 37 -6.37 0.64 5.09
CA ILE A 37 -5.71 0.05 3.92
C ILE A 37 -6.38 0.60 2.65
N GLY A 38 -5.65 1.42 1.90
CA GLY A 38 -6.11 1.94 0.61
C GLY A 38 -5.74 1.00 -0.53
N LEU A 39 -6.74 0.55 -1.28
CA LEU A 39 -6.54 -0.23 -2.51
C LEU A 39 -6.63 0.70 -3.72
N SER A 40 -5.63 0.65 -4.60
CA SER A 40 -5.72 1.34 -5.89
C SER A 40 -6.77 0.65 -6.77
N SER A 41 -7.61 1.45 -7.44
CA SER A 41 -8.44 0.94 -8.52
C SER A 41 -7.59 0.62 -9.76
N ASP A 42 -8.12 -0.24 -10.63
CA ASP A 42 -7.47 -0.57 -11.91
C ASP A 42 -7.26 0.69 -12.76
N GLU A 43 -8.29 1.55 -12.87
CA GLU A 43 -8.22 2.83 -13.57
C GLU A 43 -7.06 3.70 -13.06
N PHE A 44 -6.90 3.79 -11.73
CA PHE A 44 -5.81 4.56 -11.13
C PHE A 44 -4.45 3.93 -11.44
N ALA A 45 -4.33 2.61 -11.31
CA ALA A 45 -3.09 1.89 -11.59
C ALA A 45 -2.66 2.01 -13.06
N GLU A 46 -3.59 1.88 -14.01
CA GLU A 46 -3.34 2.06 -15.45
C GLU A 46 -2.89 3.48 -15.78
N LYS A 47 -3.57 4.49 -15.24
CA LYS A 47 -3.20 5.90 -15.43
C LYS A 47 -1.76 6.17 -14.98
N MET A 48 -1.35 5.58 -13.84
CA MET A 48 0.01 5.71 -13.31
C MET A 48 1.04 4.95 -14.15
N ARG A 49 0.73 3.75 -14.65
CA ARG A 49 1.62 3.01 -15.57
C ARG A 49 1.88 3.81 -16.85
N ARG A 50 0.84 4.41 -17.44
CA ARG A 50 0.97 5.23 -18.67
C ARG A 50 1.85 6.47 -18.47
N GLN A 51 1.81 7.08 -17.29
CA GLN A 51 2.67 8.24 -16.96
C GLN A 51 4.14 7.87 -16.70
N LYS A 52 4.43 6.61 -16.40
CA LYS A 52 5.82 6.12 -16.19
C LYS A 52 6.58 5.84 -17.48
N ASN A 53 5.93 5.92 -18.64
CA ASN A 53 6.64 5.97 -19.91
C ASN A 53 7.36 7.32 -19.99
N HIS A 54 8.55 7.39 -19.39
CA HIS A 54 9.52 8.43 -19.67
C HIS A 54 9.64 8.49 -21.20
N VAL A 55 9.18 9.60 -21.80
CA VAL A 55 9.67 9.99 -23.11
C VAL A 55 11.15 10.28 -22.87
N ILE A 56 11.99 9.28 -23.10
CA ILE A 56 13.40 9.52 -23.35
C ILE A 56 13.40 10.27 -24.68
N ALA A 57 13.64 11.59 -24.60
CA ALA A 57 13.93 12.41 -25.76
C ALA A 57 15.20 11.91 -26.46
#